data_AF-A0A359AML4-F1
#
_entry.id   AF-A0A359AML4-F1
#
_cell.length_a   1.000
_cell.length_b   1.000
_cell.length_c   1.000
_cell.angle_alpha   90.00
_cell.angle_beta   90.00
_cell.angle_gamma   90.00
#
_symmetry.space_group_name_H-M   'P 1'
#
loop_
_entity.id
_entity.type
_entity.pdbx_description
1 polymer ?
#
loop_
_entity_poly.entity_id
_entity_poly.type
_entity_poly.pdbx_seq_one_letter_code
_entity_poly.pdbx_strand_id
1 'polypeptide(L)'
;MIKKIFNFVSFLVISSLVLSVPLTVLAQDAGTMPPPGGTSGSFQQPTSGSGNYQMPSSNFQQPMDSQQYQQPMMNNYQNFQQPTGDQQFQQPMTGMQQQPYSGQNSGNTASCMVNGVNMPGGCDQWNQSTGTSGQSQMGGQNNQLNGQSGQGMMGGQQGQFGGPQGGQQGMMGSDGQQGGQFGPSDEDMEKMEKMREAQEKKMRMKGLQQAKKGMTQFLRSLKNVQVKIAKFEKQGIPVSADIKSKIDEAVATIETIINATEMTDEIQEKMESMQEMGDVMQNIMPKLEMMSRLPQMIKKAQTEIKRLEKAYAGAAKKATRAKVDVSSVLGNWQAAIDELKNNLAAAASGQFEEGEDPMQAIGEGVFENLENAWKYDQIIRMALDVKRNLRNVESMLKKYEKAIVKMEKKGEDMTEVKEVLAMMKEKYIEVKDIAWDKLEPEEIEDFISGLDGYMEMQQQMEEMLNLGGPSMFEQQMKQGPAKEDKMPGMNVPDFGQLMKANEDAQNQFVQQWSVTEEKLLAQFDADKVAKLKKLSALLEAAKKEVAALGAAGVGIPSDLLAALGFSSASSIAVK
;
A
#
# COMPACT_ATOMS: atom_id res chain seq x y z
N MET A 1 -13.59 -15.18 -25.88
CA MET A 1 -14.68 -16.18 -25.97
C MET A 1 -14.31 -17.51 -25.32
N ILE A 2 -13.19 -18.17 -25.69
CA ILE A 2 -12.74 -19.44 -25.07
C ILE A 2 -12.47 -19.30 -23.56
N LYS A 3 -11.86 -18.18 -23.11
CA LYS A 3 -11.70 -17.86 -21.68
C LYS A 3 -13.03 -17.69 -20.94
N LYS A 4 -14.07 -17.17 -21.63
CA LYS A 4 -15.44 -17.04 -21.09
C LYS A 4 -16.13 -18.41 -20.98
N ILE A 5 -15.90 -19.32 -21.95
CA ILE A 5 -16.43 -20.69 -21.92
C ILE A 5 -15.74 -21.53 -20.83
N PHE A 6 -14.43 -21.41 -20.66
CA PHE A 6 -13.67 -22.14 -19.63
C PHE A 6 -14.07 -21.72 -18.20
N ASN A 7 -14.30 -20.43 -17.98
CA ASN A 7 -14.79 -19.91 -16.70
C ASN A 7 -16.24 -20.35 -16.43
N PHE A 8 -17.10 -20.40 -17.46
CA PHE A 8 -18.49 -20.83 -17.32
C PHE A 8 -18.62 -22.33 -17.01
N VAL A 9 -17.83 -23.18 -17.68
CA VAL A 9 -17.81 -24.63 -17.44
C VAL A 9 -17.22 -24.96 -16.07
N SER A 10 -16.16 -24.27 -15.64
CA SER A 10 -15.58 -24.45 -14.30
C SER A 10 -16.56 -24.05 -13.19
N PHE A 11 -17.36 -23.00 -13.41
CA PHE A 11 -18.38 -22.54 -12.46
C PHE A 11 -19.56 -23.53 -12.33
N LEU A 12 -19.95 -24.18 -13.44
CA LEU A 12 -21.02 -25.17 -13.46
C LEU A 12 -20.63 -26.47 -12.74
N VAL A 13 -19.39 -26.95 -12.92
CA VAL A 13 -18.89 -28.17 -12.29
C VAL A 13 -18.76 -28.01 -10.77
N ILE A 14 -18.28 -26.86 -10.30
CA ILE A 14 -18.16 -26.55 -8.87
C ILE A 14 -19.54 -26.39 -8.21
N SER A 15 -20.50 -25.78 -8.92
CA SER A 15 -21.88 -25.62 -8.39
C SER A 15 -22.64 -26.94 -8.26
N SER A 16 -22.36 -27.93 -9.12
CA SER A 16 -22.97 -29.26 -9.02
C SER A 16 -22.38 -30.17 -7.93
N LEU A 17 -21.16 -29.89 -7.44
CA LEU A 17 -20.52 -30.69 -6.39
C LEU A 17 -20.87 -30.24 -4.95
N VAL A 18 -21.36 -29.01 -4.77
CA VAL A 18 -21.68 -28.44 -3.44
C VAL A 18 -23.14 -28.70 -3.01
N LEU A 19 -24.00 -29.18 -3.90
CA LEU A 19 -25.44 -29.42 -3.62
C LEU A 19 -25.80 -30.86 -3.20
N SER A 20 -24.81 -31.72 -2.91
CA SER A 20 -25.05 -33.11 -2.49
C SER A 20 -24.43 -33.46 -1.14
N VAL A 21 -24.74 -32.67 -0.10
CA VAL A 21 -24.56 -33.07 1.31
C VAL A 21 -25.92 -33.10 1.99
N PRO A 22 -26.40 -34.27 2.48
CA PRO A 22 -27.69 -34.35 3.15
C PRO A 22 -27.61 -33.74 4.56
N LEU A 23 -28.45 -32.73 4.83
CA LEU A 23 -28.72 -32.25 6.18
C LEU A 23 -29.49 -33.35 6.97
N THR A 24 -28.79 -34.09 7.81
CA THR A 24 -29.41 -34.81 8.93
C THR A 24 -29.71 -33.83 10.06
N VAL A 25 -31.00 -33.59 10.30
CA VAL A 25 -31.54 -32.85 11.44
C VAL A 25 -31.45 -33.75 12.69
N LEU A 26 -30.70 -33.30 13.70
CA LEU A 26 -30.75 -33.83 15.06
C LEU A 26 -31.83 -33.09 15.86
N ALA A 27 -32.87 -33.82 16.25
CA ALA A 27 -33.92 -33.38 17.16
C ALA A 27 -33.61 -33.91 18.58
N GLN A 28 -33.49 -33.00 19.55
CA GLN A 28 -33.71 -33.24 20.98
C GLN A 28 -34.35 -31.97 21.55
N ASP A 29 -35.66 -32.02 21.83
CA ASP A 29 -36.25 -32.32 23.14
C ASP A 29 -36.39 -31.05 23.99
N ALA A 30 -37.55 -30.40 23.88
CA ALA A 30 -37.93 -29.25 24.69
C ALA A 30 -39.32 -29.51 25.29
N GLY A 31 -39.30 -29.91 26.57
CA GLY A 31 -40.48 -30.12 27.39
C GLY A 31 -41.30 -28.84 27.62
N THR A 32 -42.61 -29.06 27.72
CA THR A 32 -43.67 -28.10 27.97
C THR A 32 -43.64 -27.51 29.40
N MET A 33 -43.80 -26.19 29.53
CA MET A 33 -44.38 -25.55 30.72
C MET A 33 -45.32 -24.38 30.34
N PRO A 34 -46.40 -24.13 31.12
CA PRO A 34 -47.53 -23.26 30.76
C PRO A 34 -47.33 -21.78 31.17
N PRO A 35 -48.20 -20.85 30.71
CA PRO A 35 -48.03 -19.42 30.94
C PRO A 35 -48.65 -18.95 32.26
N PRO A 36 -48.07 -17.95 32.97
CA PRO A 36 -48.78 -17.20 33.98
C PRO A 36 -49.46 -15.97 33.34
N GLY A 37 -50.71 -15.76 33.72
CA GLY A 37 -51.57 -14.70 33.20
C GLY A 37 -51.30 -13.31 33.78
N GLY A 38 -51.83 -12.34 33.04
CA GLY A 38 -52.63 -11.20 33.52
C GLY A 38 -52.08 -10.29 34.61
N THR A 39 -51.76 -9.05 34.24
CA THR A 39 -52.24 -7.89 34.99
C THR A 39 -52.35 -6.65 34.10
N SER A 40 -53.45 -5.94 34.32
CA SER A 40 -54.03 -4.76 33.67
C SER A 40 -53.18 -3.48 33.74
N GLY A 41 -53.27 -2.66 32.69
CA GLY A 41 -52.82 -1.27 32.69
C GLY A 41 -53.31 -0.51 31.45
N SER A 42 -54.49 0.08 31.57
CA SER A 42 -55.18 0.96 30.60
C SER A 42 -54.46 2.30 30.36
N PHE A 43 -54.37 2.77 29.11
CA PHE A 43 -54.38 4.21 28.83
C PHE A 43 -54.97 4.52 27.43
N GLN A 44 -55.81 5.55 27.40
CA GLN A 44 -56.79 5.88 26.37
C GLN A 44 -56.19 6.67 25.18
N GLN A 45 -56.68 6.36 23.98
CA GLN A 45 -56.75 7.28 22.83
C GLN A 45 -57.95 8.22 22.97
N PRO A 46 -57.93 9.38 22.29
CA PRO A 46 -59.16 9.90 21.72
C PRO A 46 -59.11 10.07 20.20
N THR A 47 -60.30 9.88 19.66
CA THR A 47 -60.77 9.85 18.28
C THR A 47 -61.08 11.24 17.69
N SER A 48 -60.94 11.33 16.37
CA SER A 48 -61.75 12.06 15.36
C SER A 48 -62.49 13.36 15.73
N GLY A 49 -62.28 14.40 14.92
CA GLY A 49 -63.19 15.54 14.78
C GLY A 49 -63.05 16.23 13.42
N SER A 50 -64.06 16.06 12.57
CA SER A 50 -64.31 16.78 11.32
C SER A 50 -64.99 18.14 11.58
N GLY A 51 -64.58 19.20 10.89
CA GLY A 51 -65.25 20.51 10.95
C GLY A 51 -64.73 21.47 9.89
N ASN A 52 -65.65 22.03 9.11
CA ASN A 52 -65.47 22.81 7.89
C ASN A 52 -65.57 24.34 8.20
N TYR A 53 -65.12 25.17 7.25
CA TYR A 53 -65.37 26.63 7.06
C TYR A 53 -64.37 27.72 7.53
N GLN A 54 -64.08 28.56 6.53
CA GLN A 54 -63.96 30.03 6.51
C GLN A 54 -62.64 30.75 6.85
N MET A 55 -62.09 31.37 5.78
CA MET A 55 -61.22 32.55 5.78
C MET A 55 -61.84 33.71 6.59
N PRO A 56 -61.00 34.58 7.20
CA PRO A 56 -60.76 35.87 6.57
C PRO A 56 -59.31 36.40 6.68
N SER A 57 -59.02 37.34 5.78
CA SER A 57 -57.81 38.16 5.71
C SER A 57 -57.68 39.12 6.90
N SER A 58 -56.48 39.26 7.47
CA SER A 58 -55.96 40.55 7.94
C SER A 58 -54.48 40.48 8.35
N ASN A 59 -53.78 41.56 8.02
CA ASN A 59 -52.39 41.90 8.36
C ASN A 59 -52.00 41.61 9.81
N PHE A 60 -50.82 41.01 10.01
CA PHE A 60 -50.04 41.19 11.23
C PHE A 60 -48.54 41.23 10.94
N GLN A 61 -47.95 42.37 11.33
CA GLN A 61 -46.52 42.61 11.50
C GLN A 61 -45.91 41.49 12.38
N GLN A 62 -44.80 40.89 11.94
CA GLN A 62 -43.98 40.04 12.82
C GLN A 62 -42.71 40.78 13.29
N PRO A 63 -42.31 40.57 14.56
CA PRO A 63 -41.12 41.16 15.15
C PRO A 63 -39.85 40.39 14.74
N MET A 64 -38.74 41.13 14.73
CA MET A 64 -37.39 40.59 14.68
C MET A 64 -37.11 39.75 15.93
N ASP A 65 -36.70 38.51 15.75
CA ASP A 65 -35.96 37.76 16.77
C ASP A 65 -34.67 37.20 16.15
N SER A 66 -33.56 37.75 16.62
CA SER A 66 -32.20 37.34 16.35
C SER A 66 -31.85 36.16 17.25
N GLN A 67 -31.64 34.97 16.66
CA GLN A 67 -30.84 33.93 17.30
C GLN A 67 -29.68 33.51 16.40
N GLN A 68 -28.49 33.84 16.89
CA GLN A 68 -27.19 33.39 16.41
C GLN A 68 -27.09 31.86 16.49
N TYR A 69 -26.88 31.21 15.35
CA TYR A 69 -26.19 29.93 15.30
C TYR A 69 -24.82 30.14 14.66
N GLN A 70 -23.77 30.01 15.47
CA GLN A 70 -22.40 29.87 15.02
C GLN A 70 -22.25 28.50 14.33
N GLN A 71 -21.88 28.52 13.05
CA GLN A 71 -21.34 27.33 12.37
C GLN A 71 -19.83 27.27 12.59
N PRO A 72 -19.25 26.13 13.01
CA PRO A 72 -17.81 25.96 12.98
C PRO A 72 -17.36 25.65 11.54
N MET A 73 -16.52 26.53 10.98
CA MET A 73 -15.79 26.27 9.75
C MET A 73 -14.73 25.19 9.99
N MET A 74 -14.77 24.11 9.21
CA MET A 74 -13.61 23.24 8.98
C MET A 74 -13.23 23.33 7.50
N ASN A 75 -12.23 24.15 7.20
CA ASN A 75 -11.47 24.11 5.96
C ASN A 75 -10.00 23.94 6.34
N ASN A 76 -9.49 22.72 6.22
CA ASN A 76 -8.06 22.44 6.31
C ASN A 76 -7.73 21.37 5.25
N TYR A 77 -7.47 21.82 4.03
CA TYR A 77 -6.78 21.03 3.02
C TYR A 77 -5.28 21.29 3.18
N GLN A 78 -4.56 20.27 3.66
CA GLN A 78 -3.11 20.25 3.66
C GLN A 78 -2.57 20.07 2.23
N ASN A 79 -1.69 20.97 1.85
CA ASN A 79 -0.80 20.89 0.69
C ASN A 79 0.05 19.60 0.75
N PHE A 80 0.01 18.81 -0.33
CA PHE A 80 1.05 17.84 -0.66
C PHE A 80 2.07 18.53 -1.57
N GLN A 81 3.28 18.79 -1.07
CA GLN A 81 4.44 19.09 -1.90
C GLN A 81 5.04 17.77 -2.39
N GLN A 82 5.11 17.59 -3.72
CA GLN A 82 5.93 16.56 -4.36
C GLN A 82 7.39 17.05 -4.42
N PRO A 83 8.39 16.23 -4.07
CA PRO A 83 9.78 16.54 -4.39
C PRO A 83 10.12 16.05 -5.80
N THR A 84 10.43 16.99 -6.69
CA THR A 84 11.13 16.75 -7.96
C THR A 84 12.57 16.33 -7.66
N GLY A 85 12.94 15.10 -8.02
CA GLY A 85 14.31 14.59 -7.94
C GLY A 85 15.05 14.81 -9.25
N ASP A 86 15.92 15.82 -9.30
CA ASP A 86 16.94 15.96 -10.33
C ASP A 86 18.18 15.13 -9.94
N GLN A 87 18.50 14.13 -10.77
CA GLN A 87 19.78 13.43 -10.73
C GLN A 87 20.76 14.14 -11.67
N GLN A 88 21.83 14.74 -11.13
CA GLN A 88 22.99 15.18 -11.91
C GLN A 88 24.27 14.46 -11.46
N PHE A 89 25.00 14.02 -12.48
CA PHE A 89 26.32 13.38 -12.47
C PHE A 89 27.40 14.26 -11.83
N GLN A 90 28.31 13.66 -11.04
CA GLN A 90 29.58 14.28 -10.64
C GLN A 90 30.77 13.59 -11.32
N GLN A 91 31.61 14.41 -11.98
CA GLN A 91 33.03 14.14 -12.22
C GLN A 91 33.89 14.96 -11.24
N PRO A 92 35.12 14.53 -10.91
CA PRO A 92 35.91 15.15 -9.84
C PRO A 92 36.82 16.27 -10.38
N MET A 93 36.87 17.40 -9.67
CA MET A 93 37.93 18.40 -9.82
C MET A 93 38.36 18.95 -8.46
N THR A 94 39.65 19.22 -8.40
CA THR A 94 40.53 19.51 -7.27
C THR A 94 40.43 20.93 -6.71
N GLY A 95 40.47 21.04 -5.37
CA GLY A 95 41.24 22.04 -4.60
C GLY A 95 40.74 23.48 -4.50
N MET A 96 40.37 23.92 -3.28
CA MET A 96 40.88 25.14 -2.61
C MET A 96 40.22 25.37 -1.24
N GLN A 97 41.00 25.95 -0.32
CA GLN A 97 40.62 26.41 1.03
C GLN A 97 39.69 27.64 0.99
N GLN A 98 38.75 27.76 1.95
CA GLN A 98 38.60 28.97 2.81
C GLN A 98 37.56 28.81 3.95
N GLN A 99 37.65 29.77 4.87
CA GLN A 99 37.22 29.86 6.28
C GLN A 99 35.69 30.04 6.57
N PRO A 100 35.26 29.97 7.86
CA PRO A 100 33.87 29.70 8.23
C PRO A 100 32.99 30.95 8.33
N TYR A 101 31.75 30.82 7.85
CA TYR A 101 30.67 31.79 8.04
C TYR A 101 29.51 31.11 8.80
N SER A 102 29.09 31.74 9.88
CA SER A 102 27.99 31.35 10.76
C SER A 102 26.63 31.76 10.17
N GLY A 103 25.64 30.86 10.14
CA GLY A 103 24.28 31.24 9.75
C GLY A 103 23.26 30.08 9.75
N GLN A 104 22.73 29.79 10.94
CA GLN A 104 21.30 29.62 11.24
C GLN A 104 20.37 28.83 10.28
N ASN A 105 20.01 27.63 10.75
CA ASN A 105 18.65 27.05 10.77
C ASN A 105 17.98 26.67 9.43
N SER A 106 18.23 25.44 8.98
CA SER A 106 17.31 24.69 8.12
C SER A 106 17.23 23.24 8.59
N GLY A 107 16.01 22.74 8.79
CA GLY A 107 15.72 21.41 9.30
C GLY A 107 16.17 20.34 8.32
N ASN A 108 17.28 19.68 8.68
CA ASN A 108 17.78 18.51 7.98
C ASN A 108 17.83 17.37 9.01
N THR A 109 17.12 16.27 8.73
CA THR A 109 17.13 15.06 9.57
C THR A 109 18.53 14.46 9.56
N ALA A 110 19.36 14.87 10.52
CA ALA A 110 20.68 14.32 10.73
C ALA A 110 20.56 12.85 11.13
N SER A 111 21.01 11.95 10.26
CA SER A 111 21.21 10.54 10.56
C SER A 111 22.58 10.37 11.20
N CYS A 112 22.65 9.76 12.39
CA CYS A 112 23.90 9.56 13.11
C CYS A 112 24.46 8.17 12.81
N MET A 113 25.72 8.08 12.37
CA MET A 113 26.43 6.81 12.27
C MET A 113 26.97 6.39 13.64
N VAL A 114 26.50 5.27 14.17
CA VAL A 114 27.05 4.63 15.36
C VAL A 114 27.56 3.25 14.94
N ASN A 115 28.86 3.00 15.05
CA ASN A 115 29.52 1.76 14.64
C ASN A 115 29.21 1.33 13.18
N GLY A 116 29.16 2.29 12.25
CA GLY A 116 28.96 2.03 10.82
C GLY A 116 27.52 1.79 10.38
N VAL A 117 26.53 1.91 11.26
CA VAL A 117 25.10 1.83 10.93
C VAL A 117 24.44 3.19 11.10
N ASN A 118 23.65 3.61 10.11
CA ASN A 118 23.00 4.92 10.08
C ASN A 118 21.65 4.85 10.82
N MET A 119 21.55 5.48 12.00
CA MET A 119 20.34 5.48 12.82
C MET A 119 19.55 6.79 12.62
N PRO A 120 18.20 6.73 12.53
CA PRO A 120 17.38 7.93 12.47
C PRO A 120 17.37 8.65 13.83
N GLY A 121 17.57 9.97 13.81
CA GLY A 121 17.58 10.83 14.99
C GLY A 121 18.94 11.44 15.31
N GLY A 122 18.94 12.55 16.07
CA GLY A 122 20.15 13.28 16.43
C GLY A 122 21.11 12.43 17.30
N CYS A 123 22.42 12.63 17.13
CA CYS A 123 23.46 11.86 17.83
C CYS A 123 23.36 11.91 19.37
N ASP A 124 22.72 12.94 19.92
CA ASP A 124 22.53 13.13 21.37
C ASP A 124 21.67 12.02 22.00
N GLN A 125 20.76 11.43 21.21
CA GLN A 125 19.86 10.37 21.68
C GLN A 125 20.58 9.02 21.85
N TRP A 126 21.63 8.76 21.06
CA TRP A 126 22.32 7.47 21.04
C TRP A 126 23.57 7.43 21.91
N ASN A 127 24.13 8.59 22.28
CA ASN A 127 25.33 8.69 23.12
C ASN A 127 25.03 8.65 24.64
N GLN A 128 23.78 8.52 25.06
CA GLN A 128 23.39 8.49 26.49
C GLN A 128 23.12 7.08 27.08
N SER A 129 23.22 5.99 26.32
CA SER A 129 22.84 4.65 26.85
C SER A 129 23.97 3.83 27.50
N THR A 130 25.21 4.33 27.52
CA THR A 130 26.33 3.71 28.26
C THR A 130 26.69 4.57 29.46
N GLY A 131 25.79 4.62 30.44
CA GLY A 131 25.98 5.33 31.70
C GLY A 131 25.21 4.67 32.82
N THR A 132 25.91 3.83 33.57
CA THR A 132 25.53 3.14 34.81
C THR A 132 24.61 3.98 35.73
N SER A 133 23.41 3.47 36.00
CA SER A 133 22.55 3.97 37.08
C SER A 133 23.05 3.48 38.44
N GLY A 134 23.59 4.39 39.24
CA GLY A 134 23.95 4.19 40.64
C GLY A 134 23.60 5.42 41.48
N GLN A 135 22.36 5.44 41.97
CA GLN A 135 21.86 5.96 43.25
C GLN A 135 22.66 7.05 44.02
N SER A 136 21.93 8.13 44.39
CA SER A 136 22.00 8.89 45.68
C SER A 136 22.50 10.36 45.63
N GLN A 137 21.59 11.26 46.03
CA GLN A 137 21.74 12.20 47.17
C GLN A 137 22.51 13.54 47.01
N MET A 138 21.77 14.62 47.30
CA MET A 138 22.12 15.94 47.86
C MET A 138 23.24 16.81 47.24
N GLY A 139 22.84 18.02 46.81
CA GLY A 139 23.27 19.33 47.33
C GLY A 139 24.76 19.68 47.44
N GLY A 140 25.15 20.84 46.90
CA GLY A 140 26.32 21.57 47.43
C GLY A 140 27.17 22.35 46.43
N GLN A 141 26.81 23.62 46.32
CA GLN A 141 27.62 24.83 46.09
C GLN A 141 29.14 24.78 46.44
N ASN A 142 29.93 25.42 45.58
CA ASN A 142 31.19 26.18 45.82
C ASN A 142 32.54 25.52 46.19
N ASN A 143 33.57 26.18 45.64
CA ASN A 143 34.99 26.27 46.01
C ASN A 143 35.92 25.06 45.79
N GLN A 144 37.03 25.18 45.05
CA GLN A 144 38.26 25.99 45.20
C GLN A 144 39.34 25.23 46.00
N LEU A 145 40.56 25.24 45.43
CA LEU A 145 41.88 24.96 46.02
C LEU A 145 42.38 23.50 46.16
N ASN A 146 43.37 23.21 45.30
CA ASN A 146 44.78 22.97 45.66
C ASN A 146 45.20 21.60 46.22
N GLY A 147 46.26 21.04 45.62
CA GLY A 147 47.26 20.30 46.38
C GLY A 147 47.67 18.92 45.86
N GLN A 148 48.86 18.89 45.25
CA GLN A 148 49.97 18.04 45.69
C GLN A 148 50.08 16.57 45.24
N SER A 149 51.12 16.36 44.40
CA SER A 149 52.10 15.24 44.41
C SER A 149 51.61 13.79 44.35
N GLY A 150 52.07 13.05 43.33
CA GLY A 150 51.94 11.59 43.31
C GLY A 150 52.52 10.93 42.08
N GLN A 151 53.85 10.82 42.06
CA GLN A 151 54.73 10.10 41.14
C GLN A 151 54.40 8.58 41.07
N GLY A 152 54.39 7.96 39.87
CA GLY A 152 54.66 6.50 39.75
C GLY A 152 53.91 5.65 38.70
N MET A 153 54.64 5.30 37.64
CA MET A 153 54.75 3.98 36.97
C MET A 153 53.66 3.36 36.04
N MET A 154 54.18 2.93 34.87
CA MET A 154 53.90 1.74 34.00
C MET A 154 52.45 1.42 33.60
N GLY A 155 52.07 1.12 32.36
CA GLY A 155 52.77 0.71 31.14
C GLY A 155 51.80 -0.10 30.24
N GLY A 156 52.07 -0.16 28.93
CA GLY A 156 51.52 -1.14 27.96
C GLY A 156 50.30 -0.67 27.13
N GLN A 157 50.48 -0.24 25.88
CA GLN A 157 50.57 -1.03 24.63
C GLN A 157 49.22 -1.48 24.04
N GLN A 158 48.79 -0.78 22.98
CA GLN A 158 48.12 -1.32 21.79
C GLN A 158 48.14 -0.18 20.75
N GLY A 159 48.75 -0.25 19.56
CA GLY A 159 49.03 -1.38 18.69
C GLY A 159 48.24 -1.21 17.39
N GLN A 160 48.49 -0.11 16.67
CA GLN A 160 47.87 0.22 15.38
C GLN A 160 48.70 -0.40 14.24
N PHE A 161 48.08 -1.32 13.49
CA PHE A 161 48.67 -2.10 12.41
C PHE A 161 48.17 -1.54 11.07
N GLY A 162 49.08 -1.05 10.23
CA GLY A 162 48.76 -0.59 8.88
C GLY A 162 49.98 -0.05 8.13
N GLY A 163 50.47 -0.81 7.15
CA GLY A 163 51.33 -0.31 6.07
C GLY A 163 52.76 -0.86 6.02
N PRO A 164 53.41 -0.82 4.85
CA PRO A 164 53.90 -2.03 4.20
C PRO A 164 55.43 -2.07 3.95
N GLN A 165 55.92 -3.26 3.60
CA GLN A 165 56.91 -3.51 2.54
C GLN A 165 58.24 -2.74 2.57
N GLY A 166 59.30 -3.49 2.86
CA GLY A 166 60.62 -3.29 2.27
C GLY A 166 61.62 -2.54 3.15
N GLY A 167 62.69 -3.23 3.54
CA GLY A 167 63.84 -2.57 4.14
C GLY A 167 64.78 -3.53 4.84
N GLN A 168 65.89 -3.83 4.17
CA GLN A 168 67.11 -4.43 4.71
C GLN A 168 67.55 -3.79 6.03
N GLN A 169 68.02 -4.62 6.96
CA GLN A 169 69.06 -4.41 7.99
C GLN A 169 68.77 -5.46 9.09
N GLY A 170 69.51 -6.54 9.25
CA GLY A 170 70.95 -6.60 9.40
C GLY A 170 71.31 -6.20 10.83
N MET A 171 71.26 -7.13 11.79
CA MET A 171 72.04 -7.04 13.03
C MET A 171 72.07 -8.37 13.81
N MET A 172 73.31 -8.81 14.08
CA MET A 172 73.81 -9.67 15.17
C MET A 172 73.21 -11.08 15.31
N GLY A 173 73.93 -12.18 15.11
CA GLY A 173 75.35 -12.39 15.41
C GLY A 173 75.53 -12.59 16.92
N SER A 174 75.30 -13.81 17.41
CA SER A 174 75.91 -14.30 18.64
C SER A 174 76.16 -15.79 18.50
N ASP A 175 77.34 -16.09 17.96
CA ASP A 175 78.04 -17.34 18.13
C ASP A 175 78.24 -17.64 19.63
N GLY A 176 78.12 -18.91 20.03
CA GLY A 176 78.43 -19.27 21.41
C GLY A 176 77.97 -20.65 21.85
N GLN A 177 78.73 -21.66 21.42
CA GLN A 177 79.16 -22.80 22.25
C GLN A 177 78.13 -23.71 22.95
N GLN A 178 78.16 -24.96 22.49
CA GLN A 178 78.44 -26.18 23.28
C GLN A 178 77.64 -26.42 24.57
N GLY A 179 76.89 -27.52 24.53
CA GLY A 179 76.84 -28.47 25.64
C GLY A 179 75.46 -28.59 26.28
N GLY A 180 75.03 -29.84 26.45
CA GLY A 180 73.95 -30.15 27.38
C GLY A 180 72.65 -30.59 26.72
N GLN A 181 72.72 -31.75 26.07
CA GLN A 181 71.61 -32.69 25.98
C GLN A 181 71.16 -33.05 27.42
N PHE A 182 70.31 -32.23 28.01
CA PHE A 182 69.47 -32.61 29.13
C PHE A 182 68.03 -32.39 28.66
N GLY A 183 67.43 -33.46 28.16
CA GLY A 183 65.98 -33.52 28.03
C GLY A 183 65.38 -33.24 29.41
N PRO A 184 64.22 -32.55 29.48
CA PRO A 184 63.54 -32.36 30.75
C PRO A 184 63.45 -33.70 31.46
N SER A 185 63.77 -33.71 32.76
CA SER A 185 63.64 -34.91 33.57
C SER A 185 62.20 -35.45 33.44
N ASP A 186 62.01 -36.76 33.53
CA ASP A 186 60.66 -37.36 33.39
C ASP A 186 59.65 -36.72 34.38
N GLU A 187 60.11 -36.27 35.55
CA GLU A 187 59.32 -35.51 36.53
C GLU A 187 58.94 -34.08 36.07
N ASP A 188 59.81 -33.39 35.33
CA ASP A 188 59.49 -32.09 34.74
C ASP A 188 58.50 -32.21 33.58
N MET A 189 58.54 -33.32 32.84
CA MET A 189 57.58 -33.62 31.77
C MET A 189 56.17 -33.85 32.35
N GLU A 190 56.04 -34.65 33.40
CA GLU A 190 54.76 -34.91 34.08
C GLU A 190 54.16 -33.62 34.71
N LYS A 191 55.02 -32.76 35.28
CA LYS A 191 54.58 -31.48 35.85
C LYS A 191 54.12 -30.50 34.78
N MET A 192 54.78 -30.50 33.61
CA MET A 192 54.37 -29.69 32.46
C MET A 192 53.06 -30.20 31.87
N GLU A 193 52.86 -31.51 31.79
CA GLU A 193 51.62 -32.13 31.32
C GLU A 193 50.43 -31.80 32.23
N LYS A 194 50.56 -31.95 33.55
CA LYS A 194 49.52 -31.54 34.53
C LYS A 194 49.22 -30.05 34.48
N MET A 195 50.23 -29.20 34.27
CA MET A 195 50.02 -27.76 34.10
C MET A 195 49.25 -27.47 32.80
N ARG A 196 49.52 -28.20 31.72
CA ARG A 196 48.83 -28.07 30.44
C ARG A 196 47.36 -28.50 30.54
N GLU A 197 47.08 -29.64 31.18
CA GLU A 197 45.71 -30.11 31.41
C GLU A 197 44.91 -29.15 32.30
N ALA A 198 45.50 -28.63 33.37
CA ALA A 198 44.88 -27.64 34.24
C ALA A 198 44.60 -26.32 33.50
N GLN A 199 45.52 -25.89 32.64
CA GLN A 199 45.35 -24.72 31.78
C GLN A 199 44.25 -24.95 30.74
N GLU A 200 44.18 -26.12 30.13
CA GLU A 200 43.14 -26.49 29.17
C GLU A 200 41.77 -26.55 29.84
N LYS A 201 41.65 -27.17 31.02
CA LYS A 201 40.39 -27.18 31.80
C LYS A 201 39.95 -25.75 32.16
N LYS A 202 40.89 -24.87 32.54
CA LYS A 202 40.61 -23.45 32.81
C LYS A 202 40.18 -22.69 31.56
N MET A 203 40.78 -22.97 30.40
CA MET A 203 40.40 -22.37 29.12
C MET A 203 39.00 -22.84 28.69
N ARG A 204 38.71 -24.14 28.78
CA ARG A 204 37.38 -24.71 28.52
C ARG A 204 36.31 -24.13 29.44
N MET A 205 36.61 -23.99 30.74
CA MET A 205 35.68 -23.39 31.70
C MET A 205 35.43 -21.89 31.42
N LYS A 206 36.47 -21.12 31.06
CA LYS A 206 36.31 -19.72 30.65
C LYS A 206 35.48 -19.62 29.37
N GLY A 207 35.70 -20.50 28.40
CA GLY A 207 34.91 -20.60 27.17
C GLY A 207 33.44 -20.88 27.48
N LEU A 208 33.15 -21.86 28.33
CA LEU A 208 31.79 -22.17 28.79
C LEU A 208 31.15 -20.98 29.49
N GLN A 209 31.86 -20.28 30.39
CA GLN A 209 31.33 -19.08 31.06
C GLN A 209 30.99 -17.95 30.09
N GLN A 210 31.80 -17.74 29.05
CA GLN A 210 31.51 -16.76 28.00
C GLN A 210 30.30 -17.19 27.16
N ALA A 211 30.23 -18.47 26.75
CA ALA A 211 29.10 -19.03 26.03
C ALA A 211 27.80 -18.87 26.82
N LYS A 212 27.81 -19.20 28.13
CA LYS A 212 26.66 -19.04 29.03
C LYS A 212 26.12 -17.62 29.06
N LYS A 213 26.98 -16.60 29.08
CA LYS A 213 26.55 -15.18 29.06
C LYS A 213 25.81 -14.84 27.77
N GLY A 214 26.36 -15.23 26.61
CA GLY A 214 25.70 -15.03 25.31
C GLY A 214 24.37 -15.79 25.21
N MET A 215 24.39 -17.05 25.63
CA MET A 215 23.22 -17.91 25.66
C MET A 215 22.11 -17.41 26.59
N THR A 216 22.45 -16.76 27.71
CA THR A 216 21.46 -16.15 28.60
C THR A 216 20.69 -15.02 27.90
N GLN A 217 21.37 -14.20 27.11
CA GLN A 217 20.71 -13.15 26.32
C GLN A 217 19.86 -13.76 25.20
N PHE A 218 20.37 -14.80 24.54
CA PHE A 218 19.64 -15.49 23.47
C PHE A 218 18.40 -16.21 24.00
N LEU A 219 18.48 -16.88 25.15
CA LEU A 219 17.34 -17.48 25.85
C LEU A 219 16.24 -16.46 26.13
N ARG A 220 16.61 -15.25 26.59
CA ARG A 220 15.64 -14.18 26.82
C ARG A 220 14.95 -13.78 25.51
N SER A 221 15.68 -13.72 24.40
CA SER A 221 15.11 -13.46 23.07
C SER A 221 14.11 -14.54 22.67
N LEU A 222 14.45 -15.83 22.82
CA LEU A 222 13.55 -16.94 22.50
C LEU A 222 12.30 -16.98 23.38
N LYS A 223 12.42 -16.69 24.69
CA LYS A 223 11.26 -16.56 25.58
C LYS A 223 10.35 -15.41 25.16
N ASN A 224 10.91 -14.28 24.72
CA ASN A 224 10.12 -13.19 24.15
C ASN A 224 9.41 -13.63 22.86
N VAL A 225 10.04 -14.48 22.05
CA VAL A 225 9.42 -15.08 20.87
C VAL A 225 8.26 -16.00 21.23
N GLN A 226 8.41 -16.89 22.23
CA GLN A 226 7.30 -17.72 22.73
C GLN A 226 6.11 -16.87 23.19
N VAL A 227 6.38 -15.76 23.89
CA VAL A 227 5.33 -14.80 24.28
C VAL A 227 4.64 -14.16 23.06
N LYS A 228 5.39 -13.84 22.00
CA LYS A 228 4.82 -13.34 20.73
C LYS A 228 3.95 -14.40 20.05
N ILE A 229 4.40 -15.65 19.99
CA ILE A 229 3.63 -16.77 19.43
C ILE A 229 2.31 -16.93 20.18
N ALA A 230 2.35 -17.01 21.51
CA ALA A 230 1.14 -17.11 22.32
C ALA A 230 0.20 -15.90 22.13
N LYS A 231 0.75 -14.71 21.85
CA LYS A 231 -0.05 -13.54 21.50
C LYS A 231 -0.71 -13.67 20.13
N PHE A 232 -0.02 -14.21 19.12
CA PHE A 232 -0.60 -14.45 17.79
C PHE A 232 -1.74 -15.47 17.86
N GLU A 233 -1.57 -16.55 18.61
CA GLU A 233 -2.61 -17.55 18.80
C GLU A 233 -3.84 -16.96 19.50
N LYS A 234 -3.65 -16.13 20.53
CA LYS A 234 -4.74 -15.38 21.18
C LYS A 234 -5.44 -14.40 20.23
N GLN A 235 -4.76 -13.95 19.20
CA GLN A 235 -5.32 -13.11 18.14
C GLN A 235 -5.96 -13.92 17.00
N GLY A 236 -6.02 -15.24 17.14
CA GLY A 236 -6.61 -16.14 16.16
C GLY A 236 -5.68 -16.50 15.01
N ILE A 237 -4.41 -16.08 15.05
CA ILE A 237 -3.42 -16.37 14.01
C ILE A 237 -2.68 -17.64 14.41
N PRO A 238 -2.92 -18.79 13.75
CA PRO A 238 -2.18 -20.00 14.05
C PRO A 238 -0.72 -19.83 13.65
N VAL A 239 0.16 -20.25 14.54
CA VAL A 239 1.57 -20.47 14.24
C VAL A 239 1.76 -21.95 13.98
N SER A 240 2.55 -22.32 12.96
CA SER A 240 2.76 -23.74 12.63
C SER A 240 3.36 -24.50 13.82
N ALA A 241 2.97 -25.77 13.96
CA ALA A 241 3.48 -26.63 15.03
C ALA A 241 5.00 -26.81 14.93
N ASP A 242 5.55 -26.87 13.70
CA ASP A 242 6.98 -26.94 13.43
C ASP A 242 7.76 -25.74 14.02
N ILE A 243 7.27 -24.51 13.81
CA ILE A 243 7.90 -23.29 14.36
C ILE A 243 7.89 -23.33 15.90
N LYS A 244 6.75 -23.70 16.49
CA LYS A 244 6.61 -23.84 17.94
C LYS A 244 7.59 -24.85 18.51
N SER A 245 7.63 -26.05 17.92
CA SER A 245 8.50 -27.14 18.34
C SER A 245 9.98 -26.74 18.28
N LYS A 246 10.42 -26.12 17.18
CA LYS A 246 11.82 -25.68 17.01
C LYS A 246 12.23 -24.61 18.02
N ILE A 247 11.32 -23.70 18.37
CA ILE A 247 11.59 -22.69 19.40
C ILE A 247 11.66 -23.30 20.78
N ASP A 248 10.76 -24.23 21.11
CA ASP A 248 10.77 -24.94 22.39
C ASP A 248 12.03 -25.80 22.56
N GLU A 249 12.46 -26.47 21.49
CA GLU A 249 13.71 -27.24 21.43
C GLU A 249 14.94 -26.34 21.62
N ALA A 250 14.96 -25.17 20.97
CA ALA A 250 16.02 -24.17 21.17
C ALA A 250 16.10 -23.71 22.62
N VAL A 251 14.96 -23.39 23.23
CA VAL A 251 14.86 -22.97 24.64
C VAL A 251 15.40 -24.07 25.56
N ALA A 252 14.97 -25.32 25.38
CA ALA A 252 15.41 -26.44 26.20
C ALA A 252 16.92 -26.73 26.05
N THR A 253 17.44 -26.64 24.82
CA THR A 253 18.87 -26.85 24.53
C THR A 253 19.72 -25.79 25.22
N ILE A 254 19.35 -24.52 25.12
CA ILE A 254 20.08 -23.42 25.76
C ILE A 254 20.00 -23.50 27.28
N GLU A 255 18.84 -23.83 27.85
CA GLU A 255 18.69 -24.03 29.30
C GLU A 255 19.61 -25.15 29.80
N THR A 256 19.77 -26.23 29.04
CA THR A 256 20.72 -27.30 29.36
C THR A 256 22.15 -26.76 29.43
N ILE A 257 22.59 -25.99 28.42
CA ILE A 257 23.96 -25.44 28.37
C ILE A 257 24.21 -24.40 29.47
N ILE A 258 23.22 -23.55 29.77
CA ILE A 258 23.32 -22.55 30.85
C ILE A 258 23.47 -23.24 32.21
N ASN A 259 22.77 -24.34 32.44
CA ASN A 259 22.78 -25.06 33.71
C ASN A 259 23.99 -25.99 33.89
N ALA A 260 24.72 -26.33 32.81
CA ALA A 260 25.86 -27.24 32.85
C ALA A 260 27.05 -26.71 33.69
N THR A 261 27.54 -27.46 34.67
CA THR A 261 28.66 -27.04 35.52
C THR A 261 30.04 -27.25 34.88
N GLU A 262 30.16 -28.22 33.97
CA GLU A 262 31.39 -28.57 33.26
C GLU A 262 31.13 -28.76 31.75
N MET A 263 32.19 -28.72 30.93
CA MET A 263 32.12 -28.98 29.49
C MET A 263 32.24 -30.48 29.23
N THR A 264 31.10 -31.17 29.18
CA THR A 264 31.01 -32.59 28.82
C THR A 264 30.82 -32.75 27.30
N ASP A 265 31.04 -33.95 26.78
CA ASP A 265 30.81 -34.26 25.35
C ASP A 265 29.36 -33.96 24.94
N GLU A 266 28.39 -34.22 25.82
CA GLU A 266 26.96 -33.88 25.60
C GLU A 266 26.74 -32.37 25.46
N ILE A 267 27.42 -31.56 26.27
CA ILE A 267 27.30 -30.09 26.18
C ILE A 267 27.97 -29.58 24.91
N GLN A 268 29.06 -30.21 24.50
CA GLN A 268 29.72 -29.89 23.24
C GLN A 268 28.81 -30.23 22.05
N GLU A 269 28.16 -31.39 22.03
CA GLU A 269 27.17 -31.77 21.02
C GLU A 269 25.99 -30.77 20.97
N LYS A 270 25.46 -30.36 22.12
CA LYS A 270 24.41 -29.31 22.20
C LYS A 270 24.90 -27.93 21.75
N MET A 271 26.19 -27.62 21.90
CA MET A 271 26.79 -26.40 21.36
C MET A 271 26.95 -26.46 19.83
N GLU A 272 27.17 -27.65 19.28
CA GLU A 272 27.21 -27.88 17.82
C GLU A 272 25.81 -27.81 17.22
N SER A 273 24.80 -28.43 17.85
CA SER A 273 23.40 -28.32 17.40
C SER A 273 22.84 -26.90 17.47
N MET A 274 23.42 -26.03 18.29
CA MET A 274 23.11 -24.60 18.31
C MET A 274 23.48 -23.88 17.00
N GLN A 275 24.43 -24.38 16.21
CA GLN A 275 24.72 -23.83 14.88
C GLN A 275 23.55 -24.10 13.92
N GLU A 276 23.06 -25.34 13.89
CA GLU A 276 21.88 -25.72 13.11
C GLU A 276 20.64 -24.95 13.56
N MET A 277 20.50 -24.76 14.88
CA MET A 277 19.44 -23.92 15.45
C MET A 277 19.56 -22.45 15.01
N GLY A 278 20.79 -21.97 14.80
CA GLY A 278 21.07 -20.65 14.25
C GLY A 278 20.44 -20.46 12.86
N ASP A 279 20.60 -21.45 11.98
CA ASP A 279 20.04 -21.44 10.62
C ASP A 279 18.50 -21.54 10.64
N VAL A 280 17.97 -22.38 11.52
CA VAL A 280 16.52 -22.47 11.77
C VAL A 280 15.96 -21.12 12.22
N MET A 281 16.63 -20.45 13.15
CA MET A 281 16.19 -19.15 13.67
C MET A 281 16.31 -18.03 12.65
N GLN A 282 17.32 -18.06 11.77
CA GLN A 282 17.42 -17.12 10.65
C GLN A 282 16.22 -17.22 9.70
N ASN A 283 15.64 -18.41 9.55
CA ASN A 283 14.46 -18.63 8.71
C ASN A 283 13.14 -18.32 9.44
N ILE A 284 13.05 -18.59 10.74
CA ILE A 284 11.83 -18.42 11.54
C ILE A 284 11.63 -16.96 11.96
N MET A 285 12.69 -16.25 12.35
CA MET A 285 12.57 -14.91 12.92
C MET A 285 11.94 -13.88 11.96
N PRO A 286 12.33 -13.81 10.66
CA PRO A 286 11.66 -12.93 9.71
C PRO A 286 10.19 -13.27 9.53
N LYS A 287 9.83 -14.56 9.45
CA LYS A 287 8.43 -15.01 9.34
C LYS A 287 7.60 -14.58 10.55
N LEU A 288 8.15 -14.69 11.75
CA LEU A 288 7.47 -14.23 12.98
C LEU A 288 7.36 -12.71 13.06
N GLU A 289 8.35 -11.97 12.57
CA GLU A 289 8.24 -10.51 12.46
C GLU A 289 7.13 -10.12 11.49
N MET A 290 7.03 -10.81 10.34
CA MET A 290 5.95 -10.63 9.37
C MET A 290 4.59 -10.95 9.99
N MET A 291 4.45 -12.08 10.69
CA MET A 291 3.23 -12.44 11.43
C MET A 291 2.83 -11.37 12.46
N SER A 292 3.78 -10.62 13.02
CA SER A 292 3.46 -9.54 13.97
C SER A 292 2.70 -8.36 13.37
N ARG A 293 2.80 -8.16 12.05
CA ARG A 293 2.09 -7.11 11.31
C ARG A 293 0.70 -7.56 10.86
N LEU A 294 0.48 -8.87 10.74
CA LEU A 294 -0.77 -9.48 10.27
C LEU A 294 -2.01 -9.00 11.04
N PRO A 295 -2.04 -8.91 12.39
CA PRO A 295 -3.22 -8.43 13.12
C PRO A 295 -3.63 -7.00 12.72
N GLN A 296 -2.65 -6.13 12.45
CA GLN A 296 -2.92 -4.76 12.03
C GLN A 296 -3.47 -4.72 10.60
N MET A 297 -2.92 -5.55 9.70
CA MET A 297 -3.42 -5.70 8.34
C MET A 297 -4.84 -6.25 8.31
N ILE A 298 -5.13 -7.31 9.06
CA ILE A 298 -6.48 -7.88 9.21
C ILE A 298 -7.45 -6.80 9.71
N LYS A 299 -7.09 -6.06 10.77
CA LYS A 299 -7.94 -4.99 11.30
C LYS A 299 -8.19 -3.87 10.28
N LYS A 300 -7.17 -3.49 9.49
CA LYS A 300 -7.30 -2.50 8.43
C LYS A 300 -8.24 -2.99 7.33
N ALA A 301 -8.05 -4.23 6.86
CA ALA A 301 -8.93 -4.87 5.89
C ALA A 301 -10.39 -4.94 6.39
N GLN A 302 -10.62 -5.36 7.63
CA GLN A 302 -11.96 -5.36 8.24
C GLN A 302 -12.61 -3.98 8.26
N THR A 303 -11.82 -2.93 8.49
CA THR A 303 -12.32 -1.54 8.52
C THR A 303 -12.71 -1.09 7.12
N GLU A 304 -11.91 -1.42 6.10
CA GLU A 304 -12.19 -1.09 4.70
C GLU A 304 -13.40 -1.86 4.16
N ILE A 305 -13.52 -3.16 4.46
CA ILE A 305 -14.71 -3.96 4.10
C ILE A 305 -15.98 -3.36 4.73
N LYS A 306 -15.94 -2.97 6.01
CA LYS A 306 -17.09 -2.29 6.65
C LYS A 306 -17.40 -0.94 6.00
N ARG A 307 -16.39 -0.24 5.48
CA ARG A 307 -16.57 1.01 4.74
C ARG A 307 -17.25 0.75 3.39
N LEU A 308 -16.86 -0.32 2.69
CA LEU A 308 -17.50 -0.79 1.46
C LEU A 308 -18.96 -1.20 1.69
N GLU A 309 -19.26 -1.98 2.73
CA GLU A 309 -20.64 -2.38 3.08
C GLU A 309 -21.55 -1.15 3.32
N LYS A 310 -21.03 -0.13 4.01
CA LYS A 310 -21.76 1.14 4.22
C LYS A 310 -21.95 1.91 2.92
N ALA A 311 -20.91 1.98 2.07
CA ALA A 311 -20.98 2.63 0.77
C ALA A 311 -22.02 1.94 -0.13
N TYR A 312 -21.99 0.61 -0.21
CA TYR A 312 -22.95 -0.23 -0.90
C TYR A 312 -24.39 0.06 -0.46
N ALA A 313 -24.66 0.01 0.85
CA ALA A 313 -26.01 0.30 1.38
C ALA A 313 -26.46 1.74 1.07
N GLY A 314 -25.53 2.70 1.07
CA GLY A 314 -25.79 4.09 0.70
C GLY A 314 -26.11 4.24 -0.79
N ALA A 315 -25.33 3.59 -1.65
CA ALA A 315 -25.50 3.58 -3.10
C ALA A 315 -26.83 2.93 -3.52
N ALA A 316 -27.17 1.76 -2.96
CA ALA A 316 -28.44 1.09 -3.20
C ALA A 316 -29.66 1.97 -2.86
N LYS A 317 -29.61 2.67 -1.72
CA LYS A 317 -30.67 3.64 -1.33
C LYS A 317 -30.75 4.82 -2.29
N LYS A 318 -29.61 5.37 -2.74
CA LYS A 318 -29.57 6.48 -3.70
C LYS A 318 -30.11 6.05 -5.07
N ALA A 319 -29.72 4.89 -5.58
CA ALA A 319 -30.24 4.27 -6.80
C ALA A 319 -31.75 4.11 -6.78
N THR A 320 -32.28 3.54 -5.69
CA THR A 320 -33.74 3.37 -5.50
C THR A 320 -34.46 4.72 -5.53
N ARG A 321 -33.95 5.73 -4.81
CA ARG A 321 -34.55 7.09 -4.79
C ARG A 321 -34.47 7.78 -6.15
N ALA A 322 -33.39 7.57 -6.89
CA ALA A 322 -33.18 8.11 -8.24
C ALA A 322 -33.93 7.32 -9.32
N LYS A 323 -34.54 6.17 -8.97
CA LYS A 323 -35.16 5.22 -9.90
C LYS A 323 -34.18 4.80 -11.01
N VAL A 324 -32.91 4.60 -10.67
CA VAL A 324 -31.87 4.09 -11.59
C VAL A 324 -31.75 2.59 -11.34
N ASP A 325 -31.90 1.78 -12.38
CA ASP A 325 -31.69 0.34 -12.27
C ASP A 325 -30.20 0.02 -12.36
N VAL A 326 -29.58 -0.20 -11.21
CA VAL A 326 -28.19 -0.71 -11.06
C VAL A 326 -28.20 -2.06 -10.35
N SER A 327 -29.27 -2.84 -10.50
CA SER A 327 -29.42 -4.13 -9.80
C SER A 327 -28.28 -5.11 -10.12
N SER A 328 -27.85 -5.17 -11.39
CA SER A 328 -26.71 -6.00 -11.84
C SER A 328 -25.40 -5.56 -11.17
N VAL A 329 -25.08 -4.27 -11.26
CA VAL A 329 -23.86 -3.68 -10.66
C VAL A 329 -23.84 -3.84 -9.14
N LEU A 330 -24.98 -3.65 -8.46
CA LEU A 330 -25.10 -3.90 -7.01
C LEU A 330 -24.89 -5.38 -6.67
N GLY A 331 -25.42 -6.31 -7.47
CA GLY A 331 -25.18 -7.73 -7.30
C GLY A 331 -23.69 -8.10 -7.36
N ASN A 332 -22.99 -7.58 -8.37
CA ASN A 332 -21.54 -7.79 -8.52
C ASN A 332 -20.74 -7.13 -7.40
N TRP A 333 -21.14 -5.95 -6.94
CA TRP A 333 -20.49 -5.29 -5.81
C TRP A 333 -20.66 -6.08 -4.51
N GLN A 334 -21.86 -6.59 -4.23
CA GLN A 334 -22.11 -7.44 -3.07
C GLN A 334 -21.28 -8.72 -3.14
N ALA A 335 -21.22 -9.38 -4.30
CA ALA A 335 -20.40 -10.57 -4.50
C ALA A 335 -18.91 -10.29 -4.23
N ALA A 336 -18.38 -9.16 -4.72
CA ALA A 336 -17.00 -8.73 -4.44
C ALA A 336 -16.76 -8.46 -2.95
N ILE A 337 -17.72 -7.85 -2.25
CA ILE A 337 -17.64 -7.65 -0.78
C ILE A 337 -17.62 -9.00 -0.06
N ASP A 338 -18.44 -9.96 -0.48
CA ASP A 338 -18.49 -11.28 0.14
C ASP A 338 -17.21 -12.09 -0.14
N GLU A 339 -16.63 -11.99 -1.33
CA GLU A 339 -15.32 -12.55 -1.66
C GLU A 339 -14.22 -11.96 -0.76
N LEU A 340 -14.19 -10.63 -0.58
CA LEU A 340 -13.24 -9.98 0.33
C LEU A 340 -13.38 -10.47 1.77
N LYS A 341 -14.62 -10.70 2.24
CA LYS A 341 -14.89 -11.24 3.58
C LYS A 341 -14.40 -12.67 3.71
N ASN A 342 -14.61 -13.49 2.69
CA ASN A 342 -14.16 -14.88 2.66
C ASN A 342 -12.62 -14.95 2.64
N ASN A 343 -11.96 -14.17 1.78
CA ASN A 343 -10.50 -14.12 1.70
C ASN A 343 -9.87 -13.62 3.02
N LEU A 344 -10.49 -12.61 3.65
CA LEU A 344 -10.05 -12.12 4.94
C LEU A 344 -10.28 -13.14 6.06
N ALA A 345 -11.37 -13.89 6.03
CA ALA A 345 -11.64 -14.96 6.99
C ALA A 345 -10.62 -16.11 6.85
N ALA A 346 -10.32 -16.52 5.61
CA ALA A 346 -9.29 -17.52 5.31
C ALA A 346 -7.93 -17.06 5.85
N ALA A 347 -7.51 -15.85 5.52
CA ALA A 347 -6.25 -15.29 6.02
C ALA A 347 -6.22 -15.12 7.55
N ALA A 348 -7.33 -14.72 8.16
CA ALA A 348 -7.42 -14.58 9.61
C ALA A 348 -7.39 -15.93 10.33
N SER A 349 -7.91 -16.98 9.72
CA SER A 349 -7.87 -18.35 10.25
C SER A 349 -6.49 -19.00 10.16
N GLY A 350 -5.56 -18.36 9.44
CA GLY A 350 -4.22 -18.85 9.12
C GLY A 350 -4.18 -20.22 8.46
N GLN A 351 -5.24 -20.55 7.73
CA GLN A 351 -5.26 -21.64 6.76
C GLN A 351 -4.53 -21.18 5.49
N PHE A 352 -3.22 -21.04 5.60
CA PHE A 352 -2.34 -20.81 4.46
C PHE A 352 -1.80 -22.16 3.98
N GLU A 353 -1.67 -22.33 2.67
CA GLU A 353 -1.01 -23.52 2.15
C GLU A 353 0.45 -23.56 2.64
N GLU A 354 1.00 -24.77 2.78
CA GLU A 354 2.37 -24.93 3.29
C GLU A 354 3.36 -24.25 2.34
N GLY A 355 3.92 -23.12 2.78
CA GLY A 355 4.83 -22.29 1.98
C GLY A 355 4.23 -20.97 1.47
N GLU A 356 2.92 -20.78 1.60
CA GLU A 356 2.26 -19.53 1.22
C GLU A 356 2.51 -18.45 2.29
N ASP A 357 2.88 -17.24 1.87
CA ASP A 357 3.12 -16.12 2.77
C ASP A 357 1.78 -15.51 3.23
N PRO A 358 1.48 -15.51 4.55
CA PRO A 358 0.29 -14.87 5.10
C PRO A 358 0.07 -13.43 4.64
N MET A 359 1.15 -12.67 4.43
CA MET A 359 1.05 -11.30 3.95
C MET A 359 0.65 -11.24 2.48
N GLN A 360 1.15 -12.15 1.65
CA GLN A 360 0.82 -12.22 0.24
C GLN A 360 -0.66 -12.59 0.06
N ALA A 361 -1.15 -13.58 0.80
CA ALA A 361 -2.57 -13.96 0.78
C ALA A 361 -3.50 -12.80 1.15
N ILE A 362 -3.14 -11.96 2.13
CA ILE A 362 -3.90 -10.73 2.44
C ILE A 362 -3.71 -9.65 1.36
N GLY A 363 -2.48 -9.47 0.88
CA GLY A 363 -2.14 -8.48 -0.15
C GLY A 363 -2.94 -8.69 -1.43
N GLU A 364 -2.77 -9.85 -2.03
CA GLU A 364 -3.41 -10.24 -3.30
C GLU A 364 -4.89 -10.54 -3.09
N GLY A 365 -5.23 -11.37 -2.09
CA GLY A 365 -6.61 -11.83 -1.89
C GLY A 365 -7.56 -10.73 -1.40
N VAL A 366 -7.08 -9.76 -0.62
CA VAL A 366 -7.94 -8.74 0.00
C VAL A 366 -7.67 -7.34 -0.54
N PHE A 367 -6.41 -6.86 -0.56
CA PHE A 367 -6.16 -5.46 -0.91
C PHE A 367 -6.23 -5.18 -2.41
N GLU A 368 -5.79 -6.08 -3.29
CA GLU A 368 -5.97 -5.92 -4.73
C GLU A 368 -7.46 -5.97 -5.12
N ASN A 369 -8.20 -6.92 -4.54
CA ASN A 369 -9.64 -7.04 -4.77
C ASN A 369 -10.45 -5.88 -4.14
N LEU A 370 -9.89 -5.17 -3.16
CA LEU A 370 -10.52 -3.99 -2.56
C LEU A 370 -10.73 -2.90 -3.61
N GLU A 371 -9.74 -2.68 -4.48
CA GLU A 371 -9.83 -1.69 -5.55
C GLU A 371 -10.96 -2.04 -6.52
N ASN A 372 -11.08 -3.33 -6.88
CA ASN A 372 -12.15 -3.82 -7.74
C ASN A 372 -13.53 -3.59 -7.11
N ALA A 373 -13.67 -3.79 -5.80
CA ALA A 373 -14.92 -3.48 -5.11
C ALA A 373 -15.24 -1.96 -5.11
N TRP A 374 -14.23 -1.09 -4.97
CA TRP A 374 -14.42 0.37 -5.03
C TRP A 374 -14.80 0.87 -6.43
N LYS A 375 -14.38 0.20 -7.51
CA LYS A 375 -14.81 0.54 -8.88
C LYS A 375 -16.32 0.51 -9.02
N TYR A 376 -17.02 -0.42 -8.38
CA TYR A 376 -18.49 -0.47 -8.40
C TYR A 376 -19.15 0.74 -7.73
N ASP A 377 -18.59 1.29 -6.64
CA ASP A 377 -19.07 2.56 -6.04
C ASP A 377 -18.96 3.70 -7.03
N GLN A 378 -17.82 3.80 -7.74
CA GLN A 378 -17.57 4.85 -8.73
C GLN A 378 -18.55 4.75 -9.90
N ILE A 379 -18.76 3.54 -10.43
CA ILE A 379 -19.73 3.26 -11.50
C ILE A 379 -21.13 3.71 -11.09
N ILE A 380 -21.59 3.33 -9.89
CA ILE A 380 -22.95 3.68 -9.44
C ILE A 380 -23.08 5.19 -9.22
N ARG A 381 -22.05 5.85 -8.67
CA ARG A 381 -22.05 7.31 -8.52
C ARG A 381 -22.14 8.00 -9.87
N MET A 382 -21.34 7.56 -10.83
CA MET A 382 -21.37 8.08 -12.19
C MET A 382 -22.75 7.89 -12.83
N ALA A 383 -23.36 6.71 -12.73
CA ALA A 383 -24.71 6.46 -13.23
C ALA A 383 -25.76 7.41 -12.60
N LEU A 384 -25.66 7.64 -11.28
CA LEU A 384 -26.54 8.57 -10.56
C LEU A 384 -26.35 10.02 -11.00
N ASP A 385 -25.09 10.45 -11.14
CA ASP A 385 -24.73 11.81 -11.54
C ASP A 385 -25.10 12.05 -13.00
N VAL A 386 -24.93 11.06 -13.88
CA VAL A 386 -25.32 11.18 -15.30
C VAL A 386 -26.82 11.31 -15.44
N LYS A 387 -27.64 10.54 -14.72
CA LYS A 387 -29.09 10.76 -14.78
C LYS A 387 -29.50 12.17 -14.38
N ARG A 388 -28.80 12.76 -13.40
CA ARG A 388 -28.99 14.16 -13.02
C ARG A 388 -28.50 15.10 -14.13
N ASN A 389 -27.34 14.82 -14.72
CA ASN A 389 -26.72 15.62 -15.77
C ASN A 389 -27.48 15.55 -17.09
N LEU A 390 -28.09 14.43 -17.46
CA LEU A 390 -28.91 14.28 -18.68
C LEU A 390 -30.09 15.26 -18.70
N ARG A 391 -30.64 15.62 -17.54
CA ARG A 391 -31.66 16.69 -17.45
C ARG A 391 -31.06 18.07 -17.72
N ASN A 392 -29.82 18.31 -17.26
CA ASN A 392 -29.10 19.55 -17.53
C ASN A 392 -28.72 19.64 -19.02
N VAL A 393 -28.26 18.54 -19.61
CA VAL A 393 -27.97 18.38 -21.04
C VAL A 393 -29.20 18.67 -21.88
N GLU A 394 -30.36 18.09 -21.56
CA GLU A 394 -31.60 18.37 -22.29
C GLU A 394 -31.97 19.87 -22.25
N SER A 395 -31.75 20.52 -21.10
CA SER A 395 -31.93 21.97 -20.95
C SER A 395 -30.92 22.77 -21.76
N MET A 396 -29.66 22.32 -21.83
CA MET A 396 -28.58 22.91 -22.63
C MET A 396 -28.87 22.81 -24.13
N LEU A 397 -29.26 21.63 -24.62
CA LEU A 397 -29.67 21.43 -26.01
C LEU A 397 -30.78 22.41 -26.41
N LYS A 398 -31.80 22.61 -25.55
CA LYS A 398 -32.86 23.62 -25.76
C LYS A 398 -32.34 25.06 -25.73
N LYS A 399 -31.27 25.35 -24.98
CA LYS A 399 -30.61 26.66 -25.00
C LYS A 399 -29.84 26.87 -26.30
N TYR A 400 -29.10 25.87 -26.78
CA TYR A 400 -28.38 25.95 -28.07
C TYR A 400 -29.35 26.13 -29.23
N GLU A 401 -30.47 25.39 -29.26
CA GLU A 401 -31.54 25.60 -30.27
C GLU A 401 -32.03 27.06 -30.30
N LYS A 402 -32.30 27.65 -29.12
CA LYS A 402 -32.73 29.04 -29.02
C LYS A 402 -31.64 30.03 -29.44
N ALA A 403 -30.37 29.72 -29.14
CA ALA A 403 -29.23 30.54 -29.53
C ALA A 403 -29.05 30.52 -31.05
N ILE A 404 -29.10 29.35 -31.69
CA ILE A 404 -29.05 29.18 -33.14
C ILE A 404 -30.15 30.00 -33.81
N VAL A 405 -31.42 29.86 -33.40
CA VAL A 405 -32.54 30.65 -33.96
C VAL A 405 -32.33 32.16 -33.80
N LYS A 406 -31.72 32.58 -32.69
CA LYS A 406 -31.41 34.01 -32.45
C LYS A 406 -30.31 34.51 -33.39
N MET A 407 -29.30 33.70 -33.67
CA MET A 407 -28.18 34.09 -34.54
C MET A 407 -28.57 34.01 -36.02
N GLU A 408 -29.40 33.04 -36.42
CA GLU A 408 -30.01 33.01 -37.75
C GLU A 408 -30.85 34.26 -38.03
N LYS A 409 -31.62 34.73 -37.03
CA LYS A 409 -32.38 35.99 -37.13
C LYS A 409 -31.49 37.23 -37.30
N LYS A 410 -30.20 37.14 -36.96
CA LYS A 410 -29.21 38.19 -37.21
C LYS A 410 -28.51 38.06 -38.57
N GLY A 411 -28.80 37.00 -39.33
CA GLY A 411 -28.20 36.76 -40.65
C GLY A 411 -26.85 36.05 -40.63
N GLU A 412 -26.46 35.42 -39.51
CA GLU A 412 -25.26 34.61 -39.40
C GLU A 412 -25.52 33.17 -39.93
N ASP A 413 -24.55 32.57 -40.64
CA ASP A 413 -24.65 31.18 -41.11
C ASP A 413 -24.46 30.22 -39.94
N MET A 414 -25.43 29.32 -39.74
CA MET A 414 -25.49 28.38 -38.62
C MET A 414 -25.47 26.92 -39.09
N THR A 415 -25.05 26.66 -40.34
CA THR A 415 -25.10 25.32 -40.94
C THR A 415 -24.24 24.33 -40.14
N GLU A 416 -22.95 24.61 -39.93
CA GLU A 416 -22.03 23.75 -39.16
C GLU A 416 -22.49 23.58 -37.69
N VAL A 417 -22.99 24.65 -37.08
CA VAL A 417 -23.51 24.64 -35.71
C VAL A 417 -24.74 23.71 -35.59
N LYS A 418 -25.60 23.68 -36.60
CA LYS A 418 -26.75 22.76 -36.62
C LYS A 418 -26.32 21.31 -36.78
N GLU A 419 -25.27 21.05 -37.56
CA GLU A 419 -24.70 19.70 -37.72
C GLU A 419 -24.15 19.17 -36.40
N VAL A 420 -23.35 19.97 -35.68
CA VAL A 420 -22.85 19.59 -34.35
C VAL A 420 -24.00 19.42 -33.35
N LEU A 421 -25.04 20.27 -33.39
CA LEU A 421 -26.20 20.11 -32.52
C LEU A 421 -26.95 18.79 -32.82
N ALA A 422 -27.02 18.38 -34.08
CA ALA A 422 -27.61 17.11 -34.47
C ALA A 422 -26.80 15.93 -33.91
N MET A 423 -25.46 15.97 -34.04
CA MET A 423 -24.58 14.95 -33.44
C MET A 423 -24.68 14.91 -31.91
N MET A 424 -24.75 16.07 -31.25
CA MET A 424 -24.97 16.15 -29.80
C MET A 424 -26.30 15.52 -29.37
N LYS A 425 -27.37 15.73 -30.14
CA LYS A 425 -28.68 15.12 -29.87
C LYS A 425 -28.64 13.61 -30.07
N GLU A 426 -27.94 13.12 -31.09
CA GLU A 426 -27.75 11.69 -31.33
C GLU A 426 -26.98 11.04 -30.17
N LYS A 427 -25.82 11.59 -29.79
CA LYS A 427 -25.07 11.10 -28.61
C LYS A 427 -25.85 11.22 -27.31
N TYR A 428 -26.64 12.29 -27.14
CA TYR A 428 -27.53 12.40 -25.99
C TYR A 428 -28.55 11.25 -25.96
N ILE A 429 -29.12 10.85 -27.10
CA ILE A 429 -30.05 9.72 -27.17
C ILE A 429 -29.31 8.41 -26.83
N GLU A 430 -28.13 8.17 -27.41
CA GLU A 430 -27.31 6.98 -27.09
C GLU A 430 -27.02 6.88 -25.58
N VAL A 431 -26.48 7.95 -24.99
CA VAL A 431 -26.15 7.99 -23.55
C VAL A 431 -27.40 7.88 -22.69
N LYS A 432 -28.51 8.49 -23.13
CA LYS A 432 -29.79 8.42 -22.42
C LYS A 432 -30.34 7.00 -22.44
N ASP A 433 -30.34 6.33 -23.58
CA ASP A 433 -30.89 4.97 -23.68
C ASP A 433 -30.09 4.03 -22.76
N ILE A 434 -28.76 4.11 -22.76
CA ILE A 434 -27.90 3.34 -21.83
C ILE A 434 -28.15 3.73 -20.35
N ALA A 435 -28.28 5.01 -20.03
CA ALA A 435 -28.46 5.47 -18.64
C ALA A 435 -29.83 5.12 -18.04
N TRP A 436 -30.85 5.00 -18.89
CA TRP A 436 -32.22 4.77 -18.48
C TRP A 436 -32.62 3.30 -18.56
N ASP A 437 -31.94 2.52 -19.39
CA ASP A 437 -31.99 1.07 -19.35
C ASP A 437 -31.16 0.51 -18.18
N LYS A 438 -31.20 -0.82 -18.05
CA LYS A 438 -30.50 -1.53 -16.98
C LYS A 438 -29.01 -1.53 -17.28
N LEU A 439 -28.26 -0.66 -16.60
CA LEU A 439 -26.83 -0.51 -16.80
C LEU A 439 -26.09 -1.82 -16.48
N GLU A 440 -25.73 -2.56 -17.52
CA GLU A 440 -24.92 -3.77 -17.37
C GLU A 440 -23.43 -3.42 -17.30
N PRO A 441 -22.60 -4.24 -16.62
CA PRO A 441 -21.17 -3.95 -16.49
C PRO A 441 -20.42 -3.76 -17.82
N GLU A 442 -20.86 -4.46 -18.87
CA GLU A 442 -20.23 -4.39 -20.19
C GLU A 442 -20.57 -3.08 -20.93
N GLU A 443 -21.67 -2.40 -20.57
CA GLU A 443 -22.13 -1.16 -21.21
C GLU A 443 -21.53 0.09 -20.56
N ILE A 444 -20.83 -0.05 -19.44
CA ILE A 444 -20.23 1.07 -18.70
C ILE A 444 -19.16 1.77 -19.54
N GLU A 445 -18.36 1.02 -20.30
CA GLU A 445 -17.29 1.57 -21.12
C GLU A 445 -17.85 2.36 -22.31
N ASP A 446 -18.88 1.81 -22.98
CA ASP A 446 -19.62 2.49 -24.05
C ASP A 446 -20.30 3.76 -23.52
N PHE A 447 -20.86 3.69 -22.31
CA PHE A 447 -21.48 4.81 -21.64
C PHE A 447 -20.50 5.95 -21.32
N ILE A 448 -19.32 5.64 -20.78
CA ILE A 448 -18.26 6.64 -20.51
C ILE A 448 -17.81 7.27 -21.82
N SER A 449 -17.56 6.45 -22.84
CA SER A 449 -17.12 6.92 -24.16
C SER A 449 -18.16 7.84 -24.81
N GLY A 450 -19.45 7.51 -24.68
CA GLY A 450 -20.55 8.37 -25.16
C GLY A 450 -20.63 9.71 -24.43
N LEU A 451 -20.36 9.73 -23.12
CA LEU A 451 -20.31 10.96 -22.33
C LEU A 451 -19.13 11.85 -22.71
N ASP A 452 -17.94 11.27 -22.89
CA ASP A 452 -16.75 12.02 -23.29
C ASP A 452 -16.94 12.65 -24.68
N GLY A 453 -17.48 11.89 -25.64
CA GLY A 453 -17.83 12.43 -26.96
C GLY A 453 -18.89 13.54 -26.89
N TYR A 454 -19.88 13.43 -25.98
CA TYR A 454 -20.85 14.51 -25.77
C TYR A 454 -20.17 15.78 -25.20
N MET A 455 -19.25 15.64 -24.24
CA MET A 455 -18.53 16.76 -23.61
C MET A 455 -17.65 17.51 -24.62
N GLU A 456 -16.97 16.79 -25.50
CA GLU A 456 -16.16 17.38 -26.57
C GLU A 456 -17.02 18.23 -27.53
N MET A 457 -18.16 17.69 -27.98
CA MET A 457 -19.10 18.43 -28.83
C MET A 457 -19.73 19.62 -28.11
N GLN A 458 -19.97 19.52 -26.80
CA GLN A 458 -20.45 20.65 -26.01
C GLN A 458 -19.45 21.81 -26.05
N GLN A 459 -18.16 21.53 -25.86
CA GLN A 459 -17.11 22.53 -25.93
C GLN A 459 -17.05 23.17 -27.33
N GLN A 460 -17.10 22.37 -28.38
CA GLN A 460 -17.14 22.85 -29.77
C GLN A 460 -18.36 23.75 -30.03
N MET A 461 -19.54 23.37 -29.51
CA MET A 461 -20.78 24.16 -29.64
C MET A 461 -20.68 25.51 -28.92
N GLU A 462 -20.10 25.53 -27.71
CA GLU A 462 -19.91 26.76 -26.94
C GLU A 462 -18.94 27.73 -27.63
N GLU A 463 -17.89 27.21 -28.26
CA GLU A 463 -16.93 27.97 -29.05
C GLU A 463 -17.57 28.57 -30.31
N MET A 464 -18.26 27.75 -31.12
CA MET A 464 -18.89 28.22 -32.36
C MET A 464 -20.01 29.25 -32.11
N LEU A 465 -20.77 29.10 -31.03
CA LEU A 465 -21.83 30.05 -30.66
C LEU A 465 -21.30 31.26 -29.88
N ASN A 466 -20.00 31.30 -29.55
CA ASN A 466 -19.38 32.28 -28.68
C ASN A 466 -20.16 32.47 -27.37
N LEU A 467 -20.69 31.37 -26.81
CA LEU A 467 -21.53 31.36 -25.61
C LEU A 467 -20.72 31.31 -24.32
N GLY A 468 -19.43 30.99 -24.39
CA GLY A 468 -18.53 30.99 -23.23
C GLY A 468 -18.45 32.34 -22.50
N GLY A 469 -18.92 33.41 -23.13
CA GLY A 469 -18.66 34.77 -22.69
C GLY A 469 -17.16 35.08 -22.71
N PRO A 470 -16.75 36.31 -22.39
CA PRO A 470 -15.35 36.54 -22.08
C PRO A 470 -15.00 35.64 -20.91
N SER A 471 -13.90 34.88 -21.05
CA SER A 471 -13.42 33.99 -19.98
C SER A 471 -13.36 34.74 -18.64
N MET A 472 -13.47 34.05 -17.50
CA MET A 472 -13.30 34.69 -16.17
C MET A 472 -12.03 35.55 -16.12
N PHE A 473 -11.00 35.15 -16.87
CA PHE A 473 -9.77 35.90 -17.11
C PHE A 473 -9.98 37.18 -17.95
N GLU A 474 -10.67 37.11 -19.10
CA GLU A 474 -11.02 38.30 -19.89
C GLU A 474 -11.96 39.26 -19.15
N GLN A 475 -12.85 38.75 -18.29
CA GLN A 475 -13.69 39.59 -17.43
C GLN A 475 -12.85 40.32 -16.38
N GLN A 476 -11.85 39.66 -15.78
CA GLN A 476 -10.89 40.31 -14.88
C GLN A 476 -10.00 41.33 -15.62
N MET A 477 -9.58 41.03 -16.85
CA MET A 477 -8.79 41.94 -17.68
C MET A 477 -9.60 43.16 -18.13
N LYS A 478 -10.87 42.99 -18.51
CA LYS A 478 -11.78 44.10 -18.83
C LYS A 478 -12.20 44.91 -17.61
N GLN A 479 -12.16 44.31 -16.42
CA GLN A 479 -12.27 45.00 -15.13
C GLN A 479 -10.92 45.51 -14.62
N GLY A 480 -9.91 45.66 -15.49
CA GLY A 480 -8.61 46.21 -15.16
C GLY A 480 -8.71 47.42 -14.22
N PRO A 481 -7.70 47.63 -13.34
CA PRO A 481 -7.82 48.46 -12.14
C PRO A 481 -8.26 49.88 -12.48
N ALA A 482 -9.57 50.14 -12.46
CA ALA A 482 -10.16 51.39 -12.92
C ALA A 482 -9.95 52.55 -11.94
N LYS A 483 -9.06 52.40 -10.95
CA LYS A 483 -8.67 53.46 -10.01
C LYS A 483 -7.22 53.30 -9.55
N GLU A 484 -6.29 53.33 -10.50
CA GLU A 484 -4.88 53.59 -10.19
C GLU A 484 -4.60 55.09 -10.35
N ASP A 485 -5.14 55.86 -9.40
CA ASP A 485 -4.69 57.24 -9.19
C ASP A 485 -3.55 57.17 -8.15
N LYS A 486 -2.31 57.19 -8.66
CA LYS A 486 -1.06 57.54 -7.96
C LYS A 486 -0.56 56.57 -6.87
N MET A 487 0.14 55.51 -7.28
CA MET A 487 1.31 55.04 -6.54
C MET A 487 2.59 55.44 -7.28
N PRO A 488 3.34 56.46 -6.81
CA PRO A 488 4.60 56.84 -7.43
C PRO A 488 5.72 55.89 -6.99
N GLY A 489 6.39 55.25 -7.95
CA GLY A 489 7.77 54.81 -7.76
C GLY A 489 8.08 53.31 -7.84
N MET A 490 7.12 52.43 -8.16
CA MET A 490 7.45 51.04 -8.48
C MET A 490 7.52 50.88 -10.00
N ASN A 491 8.74 50.68 -10.51
CA ASN A 491 9.00 50.34 -11.91
C ASN A 491 8.55 48.89 -12.12
N VAL A 492 7.23 48.68 -12.25
CA VAL A 492 6.64 47.38 -12.55
C VAL A 492 7.12 47.02 -13.97
N PRO A 493 7.79 45.87 -14.17
CA PRO A 493 8.14 45.42 -15.51
C PRO A 493 6.90 45.46 -16.39
N ASP A 494 7.03 46.03 -17.58
CA ASP A 494 5.97 46.17 -18.57
C ASP A 494 5.15 44.87 -18.60
N PHE A 495 3.89 44.96 -18.17
CA PHE A 495 2.99 43.81 -18.03
C PHE A 495 2.88 43.02 -19.34
N GLY A 496 3.09 43.69 -20.49
CA GLY A 496 3.22 43.04 -21.79
C GLY A 496 4.37 42.04 -21.90
N GLN A 497 5.52 42.31 -21.27
CA GLN A 497 6.66 41.39 -21.25
C GLN A 497 6.41 40.19 -20.33
N LEU A 498 5.70 40.40 -19.21
CA LEU A 498 5.31 39.34 -18.28
C LEU A 498 4.28 38.39 -18.91
N MET A 499 3.32 38.94 -19.65
CA MET A 499 2.35 38.16 -20.42
C MET A 499 3.01 37.36 -21.55
N LYS A 500 3.93 37.99 -22.30
CA LYS A 500 4.68 37.30 -23.35
C LYS A 500 5.55 36.18 -22.79
N ALA A 501 6.22 36.40 -21.66
CA ALA A 501 7.01 35.36 -21.00
C ALA A 501 6.14 34.19 -20.49
N ASN A 502 4.92 34.46 -20.03
CA ASN A 502 3.99 33.43 -19.61
C ASN A 502 3.43 32.63 -20.80
N GLU A 503 3.09 33.31 -21.91
CA GLU A 503 2.67 32.68 -23.16
C GLU A 503 3.78 31.80 -23.76
N ASP A 504 5.02 32.31 -23.78
CA ASP A 504 6.20 31.55 -24.23
C ASP A 504 6.46 30.32 -23.34
N ALA A 505 6.27 30.44 -22.01
CA ALA A 505 6.41 29.32 -21.08
C ALA A 505 5.31 28.26 -21.25
N GLN A 506 4.06 28.68 -21.48
CA GLN A 506 2.97 27.75 -21.79
C GLN A 506 3.20 27.03 -23.12
N ASN A 507 3.64 27.75 -24.16
CA ASN A 507 3.98 27.16 -25.44
C ASN A 507 5.15 26.16 -25.34
N GLN A 508 6.17 26.45 -24.54
CA GLN A 508 7.25 25.51 -24.25
C GLN A 508 6.76 24.26 -23.51
N PHE A 509 5.86 24.41 -22.53
CA PHE A 509 5.28 23.29 -21.81
C PHE A 509 4.46 22.36 -22.73
N VAL A 510 3.62 22.94 -23.61
CA VAL A 510 2.83 22.16 -24.59
C VAL A 510 3.73 21.41 -25.58
N GLN A 511 4.83 22.02 -26.02
CA GLN A 511 5.81 21.33 -26.87
C GLN A 511 6.53 20.20 -26.13
N GLN A 512 6.87 20.37 -24.86
CA GLN A 512 7.49 19.29 -24.07
C GLN A 512 6.51 18.16 -23.78
N TRP A 513 5.24 18.49 -23.52
CA TRP A 513 4.19 17.51 -23.26
C TRP A 513 3.87 16.66 -24.49
N SER A 514 3.69 17.28 -25.66
CA SER A 514 3.42 16.56 -26.92
C SER A 514 4.53 15.58 -27.29
N VAL A 515 5.80 15.95 -27.11
CA VAL A 515 6.95 15.05 -27.31
C VAL A 515 6.96 13.89 -26.29
N THR A 516 6.47 14.11 -25.07
CA THR A 516 6.40 13.07 -24.03
C THR A 516 5.26 12.11 -24.28
N GLU A 517 4.10 12.62 -24.70
CA GLU A 517 2.93 11.84 -25.09
C GLU A 517 3.21 10.95 -26.31
N GLU A 518 3.86 11.48 -27.35
CA GLU A 518 4.27 10.70 -28.53
C GLU A 518 5.23 9.56 -28.17
N LYS A 519 6.16 9.80 -27.23
CA LYS A 519 7.07 8.75 -26.71
C LYS A 519 6.33 7.69 -25.90
N LEU A 520 5.38 8.09 -25.05
CA LEU A 520 4.59 7.16 -24.24
C LEU A 520 3.65 6.31 -25.11
N LEU A 521 3.01 6.90 -26.11
CA LEU A 521 2.18 6.19 -27.09
C LEU A 521 3.01 5.19 -27.90
N ALA A 522 4.18 5.60 -28.40
CA ALA A 522 5.10 4.71 -29.12
C ALA A 522 5.58 3.53 -28.25
N GLN A 523 5.84 3.77 -26.96
CA GLN A 523 6.28 2.74 -26.02
C GLN A 523 5.14 1.77 -25.65
N PHE A 524 3.92 2.28 -25.50
CA PHE A 524 2.73 1.47 -25.22
C PHE A 524 2.35 0.56 -26.40
N ASP A 525 2.42 1.07 -27.63
CA ASP A 525 2.17 0.29 -28.84
C ASP A 525 3.24 -0.78 -29.07
N ALA A 526 4.52 -0.46 -28.82
CA ALA A 526 5.61 -1.43 -28.92
C ALA A 526 5.41 -2.62 -27.95
N ASP A 527 4.98 -2.35 -26.72
CA ASP A 527 4.78 -3.38 -25.69
C ASP A 527 3.54 -4.27 -25.98
N LYS A 528 2.46 -3.67 -26.49
CA LYS A 528 1.29 -4.42 -26.98
C LYS A 528 1.63 -5.30 -28.18
N VAL A 529 2.39 -4.78 -29.16
CA VAL A 529 2.85 -5.55 -30.32
C VAL A 529 3.78 -6.70 -29.89
N ALA A 530 4.67 -6.48 -28.91
CA ALA A 530 5.52 -7.52 -28.36
C ALA A 530 4.72 -8.64 -27.66
N LYS A 531 3.72 -8.27 -26.84
CA LYS A 531 2.80 -9.23 -26.19
C LYS A 531 1.98 -10.02 -27.20
N LEU A 532 1.46 -9.37 -28.26
CA LEU A 532 0.74 -10.04 -29.34
C LEU A 532 1.64 -11.01 -30.13
N LYS A 533 2.89 -10.62 -30.42
CA LYS A 533 3.87 -11.52 -31.05
C LYS A 533 4.18 -12.74 -30.18
N LYS A 534 4.31 -12.56 -28.85
CA LYS A 534 4.54 -13.66 -27.90
C LYS A 534 3.34 -14.62 -27.84
N LEU A 535 2.11 -14.09 -27.80
CA LEU A 535 0.89 -14.90 -27.83
C LEU A 535 0.72 -15.65 -29.16
N SER A 536 1.03 -15.00 -30.28
CA SER A 536 1.03 -15.63 -31.61
C SER A 536 2.04 -16.79 -31.69
N ALA A 537 3.27 -16.59 -31.18
CA ALA A 537 4.28 -17.64 -31.14
C ALA A 537 3.87 -18.84 -30.26
N LEU A 538 3.25 -18.59 -29.11
CA LEU A 538 2.72 -19.65 -28.23
C LEU A 538 1.58 -20.43 -28.90
N LEU A 539 0.69 -19.74 -29.62
CA LEU A 539 -0.39 -20.40 -30.37
C LEU A 539 0.17 -21.30 -31.48
N GLU A 540 1.17 -20.85 -32.23
CA GLU A 540 1.81 -21.67 -33.27
C GLU A 540 2.59 -22.86 -32.70
N ALA A 541 3.21 -22.71 -31.52
CA ALA A 541 3.83 -23.83 -30.81
C ALA A 541 2.78 -24.88 -30.39
N ALA A 542 1.66 -24.44 -29.82
CA ALA A 542 0.56 -25.33 -29.43
C ALA A 542 -0.04 -26.07 -30.64
N LYS A 543 -0.20 -25.39 -31.79
CA LYS A 543 -0.64 -26.03 -33.05
C LYS A 543 0.32 -27.13 -33.51
N LYS A 544 1.63 -26.93 -33.38
CA LYS A 544 2.65 -27.93 -33.74
C LYS A 544 2.60 -29.16 -32.82
N GLU A 545 2.45 -28.97 -31.52
CA GLU A 545 2.32 -30.09 -30.58
C GLU A 545 1.04 -30.90 -30.84
N VAL A 546 -0.08 -30.22 -31.09
CA VAL A 546 -1.35 -30.87 -31.45
C VAL A 546 -1.21 -31.64 -32.77
N ALA A 547 -0.53 -31.09 -33.78
CA ALA A 547 -0.26 -31.81 -35.02
C ALA A 547 0.65 -33.04 -34.79
N ALA A 548 1.66 -32.95 -33.92
CA ALA A 548 2.54 -34.05 -33.58
C ALA A 548 1.80 -35.18 -32.83
N LEU A 549 0.90 -34.83 -31.91
CA LEU A 549 0.02 -35.79 -31.21
C LEU A 549 -0.91 -36.50 -32.20
N GLY A 550 -1.47 -35.77 -33.17
CA GLY A 550 -2.30 -36.35 -34.23
C GLY A 550 -1.50 -37.33 -35.11
N ALA A 551 -0.27 -36.98 -35.48
CA ALA A 551 0.62 -37.87 -36.24
C ALA A 551 1.04 -39.12 -35.44
N ALA A 552 1.09 -39.03 -34.11
CA ALA A 552 1.35 -40.15 -33.22
C ALA A 552 0.12 -41.05 -32.97
N GLY A 553 -1.03 -40.75 -33.58
CA GLY A 553 -2.27 -41.53 -33.41
C GLY A 553 -2.96 -41.32 -32.06
N VAL A 554 -2.59 -40.28 -31.32
CA VAL A 554 -3.25 -39.90 -30.07
C VAL A 554 -4.56 -39.18 -30.44
N GLY A 555 -5.71 -39.76 -30.06
CA GLY A 555 -7.01 -39.18 -30.37
C GLY A 555 -7.17 -37.81 -29.73
N ILE A 556 -7.25 -36.75 -30.56
CA ILE A 556 -7.47 -35.39 -30.10
C ILE A 556 -8.97 -35.08 -30.18
N PRO A 557 -9.60 -34.62 -29.09
CA PRO A 557 -11.01 -34.24 -29.09
C PRO A 557 -11.31 -33.20 -30.18
N SER A 558 -12.39 -33.40 -30.94
CA SER A 558 -12.83 -32.51 -32.03
C SER A 558 -13.00 -31.06 -31.58
N ASP A 559 -13.42 -30.86 -30.33
CA ASP A 559 -13.69 -29.55 -29.76
C ASP A 559 -12.38 -28.77 -29.49
N LEU A 560 -11.28 -29.47 -29.22
CA LEU A 560 -9.95 -28.87 -29.05
C LEU A 560 -9.37 -28.43 -30.40
N LEU A 561 -9.59 -29.23 -31.45
CA LEU A 561 -9.21 -28.87 -32.83
C LEU A 561 -9.99 -27.65 -33.32
N ALA A 562 -11.30 -27.61 -33.05
CA ALA A 562 -12.14 -26.46 -33.37
C ALA A 562 -11.73 -25.19 -32.62
N ALA A 563 -11.38 -25.30 -31.33
CA ALA A 563 -10.91 -24.17 -30.53
C ALA A 563 -9.56 -23.59 -31.01
N LEU A 564 -8.70 -24.40 -31.62
CA LEU A 564 -7.41 -23.99 -32.18
C LEU A 564 -7.48 -23.53 -33.64
N GLY A 565 -8.69 -23.48 -34.22
CA GLY A 565 -8.90 -23.01 -35.59
C GLY A 565 -8.57 -24.04 -36.67
N PHE A 566 -8.39 -25.31 -36.30
CA PHE A 566 -8.33 -26.41 -37.27
C PHE A 566 -9.76 -26.81 -37.65
N SER A 567 -10.44 -25.99 -38.46
CA SER A 567 -11.68 -26.44 -39.09
C SER A 567 -11.36 -27.25 -40.35
N SER A 568 -12.10 -28.34 -40.55
CA SER A 568 -12.08 -29.08 -41.81
C SER A 568 -12.36 -28.15 -42.98
N ALA A 569 -11.59 -28.30 -44.05
CA ALA A 569 -11.53 -27.44 -45.23
C ALA A 569 -12.91 -27.14 -45.86
N SER A 570 -13.57 -26.06 -45.43
CA SER A 570 -14.62 -25.38 -46.22
C SER A 570 -15.11 -24.03 -45.64
N SER A 571 -14.33 -23.34 -44.79
CA SER A 571 -14.71 -21.98 -44.37
C SER A 571 -13.50 -21.09 -44.01
N ILE A 572 -12.59 -20.90 -44.96
CA ILE A 572 -11.59 -19.83 -44.91
C ILE A 572 -12.05 -18.73 -45.86
N ALA A 573 -13.10 -18.04 -45.45
CA ALA A 573 -13.41 -16.69 -45.89
C ALA A 573 -14.28 -16.10 -44.77
N VAL A 574 -13.85 -14.99 -44.19
CA VAL A 574 -14.58 -14.16 -43.20
C VAL A 574 -14.42 -14.51 -41.71
N LYS A 575 -13.23 -14.88 -41.22
CA LYS A 575 -12.86 -14.59 -39.82
C LYS A 575 -11.44 -14.08 -39.70
#